data_AF-Q107Q7-F1
#
_entry.id   AF-Q107Q7-F1
#
_cell.length_a   1.000
_cell.length_b   1.000
_cell.length_c   1.000
_cell.angle_alpha   90.00
_cell.angle_beta   90.00
_cell.angle_gamma   90.00
#
_symmetry.space_group_name_H-M   'P 1'
#
loop_
_entity.id
_entity.type
_entity.pdbx_description
1 polymer ?
#
loop_
_entity_poly.entity_id
_entity_poly.type
_entity_poly.pdbx_seq_one_letter_code
_entity_poly.pdbx_strand_id
1 'polypeptide(L)'
;MAAGKIPDWVTAQLFEDVLKSNVDGYSKVRNFKAEMGSAAGDNYATIMLRVNIEVELQDGTTKEVSYMVKLPHQMEIYKEMMKHT
;
A
#
# COMPACT_ATOMS: atom_id res chain seq x y z
N MET A 1 -14.35 17.01 6.25
CA MET A 1 -13.03 16.37 6.37
C MET A 1 -13.07 15.10 5.53
N ALA A 2 -12.45 15.07 4.35
CA ALA A 2 -12.45 13.86 3.53
C ALA A 2 -11.50 12.86 4.19
N ALA A 3 -12.04 11.86 4.89
CA ALA A 3 -11.27 10.66 5.19
C ALA A 3 -10.77 10.12 3.84
N GLY A 4 -9.46 10.12 3.64
CA GLY A 4 -8.87 9.61 2.40
C GLY A 4 -9.35 8.18 2.19
N LYS A 5 -10.16 7.96 1.14
CA LYS A 5 -10.52 6.60 0.77
C LYS A 5 -9.27 5.93 0.21
N ILE A 6 -8.99 4.72 0.70
CA ILE A 6 -7.98 3.87 0.11
C ILE A 6 -8.44 3.54 -1.30
N PRO A 7 -7.61 3.78 -2.34
CA PRO A 7 -8.02 3.47 -3.70
C PRO A 7 -8.26 1.97 -3.90
N ASP A 8 -9.34 1.61 -4.59
CA ASP A 8 -9.75 0.22 -4.82
C ASP A 8 -8.70 -0.60 -5.59
N TRP A 9 -7.82 0.08 -6.34
CA TRP A 9 -6.73 -0.57 -7.06
C TRP A 9 -5.59 -1.04 -6.15
N VAL A 10 -5.50 -0.55 -4.90
CA VAL A 10 -4.49 -0.98 -3.93
C VAL A 10 -4.87 -2.36 -3.38
N THR A 11 -4.33 -3.41 -4.02
CA THR A 11 -4.64 -4.81 -3.72
C THR A 11 -3.36 -5.60 -3.42
N ALA A 12 -3.51 -6.78 -2.81
CA ALA A 12 -2.39 -7.69 -2.52
C ALA A 12 -1.55 -8.04 -3.75
N GLN A 13 -2.18 -8.16 -4.92
CA GLN A 13 -1.52 -8.53 -6.18
C GLN A 13 -0.41 -7.55 -6.58
N LEU A 14 -0.56 -6.26 -6.26
CA LEU A 14 0.48 -5.25 -6.54
C LEU A 14 1.77 -5.46 -5.74
N PHE A 15 1.70 -6.19 -4.64
CA PHE A 15 2.84 -6.43 -3.76
C PHE A 15 3.52 -7.77 -4.04
N GLU A 16 2.94 -8.64 -4.88
CA GLU A 16 3.46 -9.99 -5.17
C GLU A 16 4.94 -9.99 -5.57
N ASP A 17 5.35 -9.10 -6.49
CA ASP A 17 6.74 -9.07 -6.95
C ASP A 17 7.70 -8.57 -5.87
N VAL A 18 7.26 -7.62 -5.05
CA VAL A 18 8.02 -7.13 -3.89
C VAL A 18 8.14 -8.22 -2.84
N LEU A 19 7.07 -8.97 -2.57
CA LEU A 19 7.04 -10.07 -1.61
C LEU A 19 7.97 -11.21 -2.05
N LYS A 20 7.88 -11.64 -3.31
CA LYS A 20 8.77 -12.67 -3.89
C LYS A 20 10.24 -12.27 -3.83
N SER A 21 10.54 -10.98 -3.96
CA SER A 21 11.91 -10.47 -3.95
C SER A 21 12.50 -10.24 -2.56
N ASN A 22 11.65 -10.03 -1.54
CA ASN A 22 12.10 -9.58 -0.21
C ASN A 22 11.73 -10.54 0.93
N VAL A 23 10.92 -11.56 0.67
CA VAL A 23 10.54 -12.56 1.66
C VAL A 23 11.05 -13.93 1.23
N ASP A 24 12.12 -14.37 1.88
CA ASP A 24 12.69 -15.70 1.65
C ASP A 24 11.65 -16.78 1.92
N GLY A 25 11.55 -17.72 0.98
CA GLY A 25 10.57 -18.79 1.06
C GLY A 25 9.11 -18.32 0.92
N TYR A 26 8.85 -17.15 0.33
CA TYR A 26 7.49 -16.71 0.03
C TYR A 26 6.70 -17.78 -0.75
N SER A 27 5.49 -18.08 -0.29
CA SER A 27 4.54 -18.98 -0.96
C SER A 27 3.35 -18.20 -1.51
N LYS A 28 2.58 -17.53 -0.64
CA LYS A 28 1.39 -16.76 -1.03
C LYS A 28 0.98 -15.73 0.03
N VAL A 29 0.20 -14.73 -0.36
CA VAL A 29 -0.52 -13.85 0.58
C VAL A 29 -1.69 -14.60 1.21
N ARG A 30 -1.83 -14.54 2.54
CA ARG A 30 -2.99 -15.04 3.29
C ARG A 30 -3.97 -13.93 3.65
N ASN A 31 -3.44 -12.77 4.06
CA ASN A 31 -4.24 -11.63 4.47
C ASN A 31 -3.60 -10.33 4.00
N PHE A 32 -4.42 -9.35 3.65
CA PHE A 32 -4.00 -8.04 3.19
C PHE A 32 -4.88 -6.97 3.83
N LYS A 33 -4.24 -6.00 4.49
CA LYS A 33 -4.92 -4.87 5.11
C LYS A 33 -4.19 -3.58 4.75
N ALA A 34 -4.90 -2.66 4.11
CA ALA A 34 -4.44 -1.29 3.92
C ALA A 34 -5.18 -0.36 4.87
N GLU A 35 -4.46 0.62 5.44
CA GLU A 35 -5.01 1.65 6.29
C GLU A 35 -4.30 2.98 6.04
N MET A 36 -4.92 4.09 6.42
CA MET A 36 -4.29 5.41 6.32
C MET A 36 -3.08 5.45 7.27
N GLY A 37 -1.91 5.72 6.72
CA GLY A 37 -0.64 5.74 7.46
C GLY A 37 -0.33 7.08 8.13
N SER A 38 -1.19 8.08 7.98
CA SER A 38 -1.02 9.45 8.50
C SER A 38 -2.34 9.97 9.06
N ALA A 39 -2.28 10.87 10.04
CA ALA A 39 -3.48 11.52 10.55
C ALA A 39 -4.07 12.50 9.52
N ALA A 40 -5.36 12.81 9.67
CA ALA A 40 -6.03 13.78 8.82
C ALA A 40 -5.38 15.17 8.98
N GLY A 41 -4.87 15.74 7.89
CA GLY A 41 -4.26 17.08 7.86
C GLY A 41 -2.72 17.09 7.76
N ASP A 42 -2.05 15.96 8.00
CA ASP A 42 -0.58 15.90 7.98
C ASP A 42 0.02 15.96 6.56
N ASN A 43 -0.71 15.50 5.54
CA ASN A 43 -0.20 15.39 4.17
C ASN A 43 -1.27 15.83 3.15
N TYR A 44 -1.30 17.13 2.82
CA TYR A 44 -2.28 17.71 1.89
C TYR A 44 -2.03 17.38 0.40
N ALA A 45 -0.79 17.00 0.05
CA ALA A 45 -0.37 16.75 -1.34
C ALA A 45 -0.27 15.25 -1.68
N THR A 46 -0.13 14.36 -0.69
CA THR A 46 0.09 12.92 -0.91
C THR A 46 -0.70 12.07 0.07
N ILE A 47 -1.24 10.94 -0.41
CA ILE A 47 -1.87 9.92 0.42
C ILE A 47 -0.77 8.95 0.89
N MET A 48 -0.65 8.77 2.20
CA MET A 48 0.23 7.78 2.82
C MET A 48 -0.61 6.60 3.30
N LEU A 49 -0.31 5.40 2.81
CA LEU A 49 -0.93 4.16 3.27
C LEU A 49 0.06 3.34 4.06
N ARG A 50 -0.41 2.68 5.12
CA ARG A 50 0.25 1.55 5.74
C ARG A 50 -0.42 0.28 5.23
N VAL A 51 0.37 -0.63 4.69
CA VAL A 51 -0.10 -1.91 4.15
C VAL A 51 0.53 -3.02 4.98
N ASN A 52 -0.31 -3.80 5.65
CA ASN A 52 0.09 -4.98 6.42
C ASN A 52 -0.33 -6.23 5.65
N ILE A 53 0.62 -7.14 5.46
CA ILE A 53 0.42 -8.36 4.68
C ILE A 53 0.88 -9.54 5.52
N GLU A 54 -0.02 -10.51 5.72
CA GLU A 54 0.35 -11.82 6.24
C GLU A 54 0.67 -12.72 5.06
N VAL A 55 1.88 -13.25 5.03
CA VAL A 55 2.34 -14.19 3.99
C VAL A 55 2.56 -15.57 4.58
N GLU A 56 2.24 -16.59 3.79
CA GLU A 56 2.63 -17.97 4.05
C GLU A 56 4.00 -18.22 3.41
N LEU A 57 4.85 -18.96 4.12
CA LEU A 57 6.13 -19.41 3.63
C LEU A 57 6.04 -20.86 3.12
N GLN A 58 7.03 -21.31 2.35
CA GLN A 58 7.10 -22.65 1.76
C GLN A 58 7.18 -23.77 2.82
N ASP A 59 7.65 -23.46 4.02
CA ASP A 59 7.66 -24.37 5.17
C ASP A 59 6.29 -24.45 5.89
N GLY A 60 5.29 -23.71 5.41
CA GLY A 60 3.94 -23.64 5.97
C GLY A 60 3.80 -22.67 7.15
N THR A 61 4.87 -22.01 7.58
CA THR A 61 4.80 -20.95 8.61
C THR A 61 4.25 -19.65 8.03
N THR A 62 3.88 -18.71 8.90
CA THR A 62 3.39 -17.39 8.49
C THR A 62 4.31 -16.28 8.99
N LYS A 63 4.34 -15.19 8.23
CA LYS A 63 5.10 -13.98 8.56
C LYS A 63 4.27 -12.75 8.26
N GLU A 64 4.31 -11.76 9.14
CA GLU A 64 3.77 -10.44 8.87
C GLU A 64 4.85 -9.52 8.29
N VAL A 65 4.49 -8.79 7.24
CA VAL A 65 5.32 -7.73 6.66
C VAL A 65 4.49 -6.46 6.49
N SER A 66 5.13 -5.31 6.64
CA SER A 66 4.47 -4.01 6.53
C SER A 66 5.23 -3.08 5.59
N TYR A 67 4.48 -2.38 4.75
CA TYR A 67 5.01 -1.39 3.80
C TYR A 67 4.31 -0.05 3.98
N MET A 68 5.07 1.03 3.82
CA MET A 68 4.53 2.38 3.71
C MET A 68 4.48 2.77 2.23
N VAL A 69 3.30 3.11 1.73
CA VAL A 69 3.07 3.44 0.32
C VAL A 69 2.74 4.92 0.19
N LYS A 70 3.51 5.63 -0.64
CA LYS A 70 3.23 7.02 -1.00
C LYS A 70 2.45 7.06 -2.30
N LEU A 71 1.30 7.72 -2.30
CA LEU A 71 0.44 7.88 -3.48
C LEU A 71 0.18 9.37 -3.74
N PRO A 72 0.09 9.80 -5.01
CA PRO A 72 -0.40 11.14 -5.33
C PRO A 72 -1.89 11.26 -4.94
N HIS A 73 -2.32 12.47 -4.57
CA HIS A 73 -3.75 12.72 -4.43
C HIS A 73 -4.47 12.58 -5.77
N GLN A 74 -5.61 11.88 -5.77
CA GLN A 74 -6.40 11.65 -6.99
C GLN A 74 -7.28 12.85 -7.40
N MET A 75 -7.19 13.98 -6.69
CA MET A 75 -7.92 15.18 -7.09
C MET A 75 -7.41 15.66 -8.45
N GLU A 76 -8.33 16.00 -9.35
CA GLU A 76 -8.01 16.35 -10.73
C GLU A 76 -7.01 17.51 -10.82
N ILE A 77 -7.06 18.43 -9.86
CA ILE A 77 -6.12 19.55 -9.74
C ILE A 77 -4.66 19.09 -9.59
N TYR A 78 -4.40 18.01 -8.86
CA TYR A 78 -3.04 17.48 -8.70
C TYR A 78 -2.60 16.68 -9.92
N LYS A 79 -3.52 16.03 -10.65
CA LYS A 79 -3.20 15.39 -11.93
C LYS A 79 -2.78 16.43 -12.96
N GLU A 80 -3.49 17.55 -13.05
CA GLU A 80 -3.14 18.67 -13.94
C GLU A 80 -1.78 19.27 -13.55
N MET A 81 -1.50 19.48 -12.26
CA MET A 81 -0.19 19.96 -11.80
C MET A 81 0.96 19.00 -12.14
N MET A 82 0.75 17.67 -12.07
CA MET A 82 1.78 16.68 -12.42
C MET A 82 2.00 16.49 -13.93
N LYS A 83 1.09 16.95 -14.80
CA LYS A 83 1.28 16.91 -16.27
C LYS A 83 2.25 17.98 -16.77
N HIS A 84 2.55 18.99 -15.96
CA HIS A 84 3.38 20.15 -16.34
C HIS A 84 4.80 20.13 -15.71
N THR A 85 5.25 18.99 -15.19
CA THR A 85 6.63 18.78 -14.72
C THR A 85 7.27 17.66 -15.53
#